data_AF-A0A928FFY3-F1
#
_entry.id   AF-A0A928FFY3-F1
#
_cell.length_a   1.000
_cell.length_b   1.000
_cell.length_c   1.000
_cell.angle_alpha   90.00
_cell.angle_beta   90.00
_cell.angle_gamma   90.00
#
_symmetry.space_group_name_H-M   'P 1'
#
loop_
_entity.id
_entity.type
_entity.pdbx_description
1 polymer ?
#
loop_
_entity_poly.entity_id
_entity_poly.type
_entity_poly.pdbx_seq_one_letter_code
_entity_poly.pdbx_strand_id
1 'polypeptide(L)'
;MQIVKLGRAIIQKPKVILFDEPTSNLDIKNQLMVLEQISYLSSKGFTVITTTHNPGQAVELNGKVLMFLNGRQVFGDAKNIITEETLSEIYGLKTVITEVDGRLTTVFYNPNKTHKLIF
;
A
#
# COMPACT_ATOMS: atom_id res chain seq x y z
N MET A 1 -9.08 -17.47 -3.77
CA MET A 1 -9.92 -17.14 -4.95
C MET A 1 -9.41 -15.93 -5.77
N GLN A 2 -8.67 -14.99 -5.18
CA GLN A 2 -8.18 -13.75 -5.83
C GLN A 2 -7.24 -14.01 -7.04
N ILE A 3 -6.30 -14.93 -6.91
CA ILE A 3 -5.32 -15.28 -7.96
C ILE A 3 -6.00 -15.82 -9.24
N VAL A 4 -7.09 -16.57 -9.10
CA VAL A 4 -7.86 -17.09 -10.26
C VAL A 4 -8.58 -15.96 -11.00
N LYS A 5 -9.10 -14.96 -10.27
CA LYS A 5 -9.73 -13.76 -10.87
C LYS A 5 -8.70 -12.90 -11.60
N LEU A 6 -7.50 -12.77 -11.03
CA LEU A 6 -6.36 -12.09 -11.64
C LEU A 6 -6.01 -12.69 -13.02
N GLY A 7 -5.86 -14.02 -13.08
CA GLY A 7 -5.56 -14.71 -14.35
C GLY A 7 -6.61 -14.46 -15.44
N ARG A 8 -7.90 -14.47 -15.09
CA ARG A 8 -8.99 -14.18 -16.05
C ARG A 8 -8.96 -12.76 -16.58
N ALA A 9 -8.64 -11.77 -15.74
CA ALA A 9 -8.57 -10.37 -16.16
C ALA A 9 -7.41 -10.11 -17.13
N ILE A 10 -6.26 -10.75 -16.92
CA ILE A 10 -5.05 -10.56 -17.74
C ILE A 10 -5.23 -11.11 -19.17
N ILE A 11 -5.91 -12.25 -19.33
CA ILE A 11 -6.12 -12.90 -20.64
C ILE A 11 -6.82 -11.97 -21.63
N GLN A 12 -7.67 -11.06 -21.15
CA GLN A 12 -8.40 -10.11 -21.98
C GLN A 12 -7.54 -8.95 -22.53
N LYS A 13 -6.26 -8.87 -22.13
CA LYS A 13 -5.32 -7.78 -22.47
C LYS A 13 -5.95 -6.38 -22.29
N PRO A 14 -6.52 -6.08 -21.11
CA PRO A 14 -7.18 -4.79 -20.90
C PRO A 14 -6.15 -3.65 -20.93
N LYS A 15 -6.60 -2.44 -21.30
CA LYS A 15 -5.75 -1.24 -21.24
C LYS A 15 -5.45 -0.81 -19.80
N VAL A 16 -6.39 -1.09 -18.89
CA VAL A 16 -6.33 -0.72 -17.47
C VAL A 16 -6.77 -1.92 -16.63
N ILE A 17 -6.02 -2.20 -15.56
CA ILE A 17 -6.35 -3.23 -14.57
C ILE A 17 -6.60 -2.52 -13.24
N LEU A 18 -7.76 -2.77 -12.64
CA LEU A 18 -8.13 -2.26 -11.33
C LEU A 18 -8.10 -3.40 -10.30
N PHE A 19 -7.35 -3.19 -9.23
CA PHE A 19 -7.33 -4.06 -8.07
C PHE A 19 -7.97 -3.36 -6.89
N ASP A 20 -9.01 -3.97 -6.33
CA ASP A 20 -9.59 -3.51 -5.08
C ASP A 20 -9.04 -4.34 -3.93
N GLU A 21 -8.19 -3.71 -3.10
CA GLU A 21 -7.46 -4.30 -1.97
C GLU A 21 -6.98 -5.75 -2.23
N PRO A 22 -6.09 -5.96 -3.21
CA PRO A 22 -5.78 -7.28 -3.74
C PRO A 22 -5.06 -8.21 -2.76
N THR A 23 -4.52 -7.64 -1.68
CA THR A 23 -3.79 -8.34 -0.62
C THR A 23 -4.65 -8.61 0.62
N SER A 24 -5.90 -8.18 0.64
CA SER A 24 -6.78 -8.34 1.81
C SER A 24 -7.04 -9.83 2.11
N ASN A 25 -7.06 -10.20 3.39
CA ASN A 25 -7.26 -11.57 3.88
C ASN A 25 -6.22 -12.61 3.40
N LEU A 26 -5.05 -12.18 2.91
CA LEU A 26 -3.94 -13.06 2.56
C LEU A 26 -2.89 -13.10 3.66
N ASP A 27 -2.22 -14.24 3.82
CA ASP A 27 -0.98 -14.32 4.60
C ASP A 27 0.16 -13.52 3.96
N ILE A 28 1.20 -13.21 4.74
CA ILE A 28 2.32 -12.35 4.32
C ILE A 28 2.96 -12.85 3.01
N LYS A 29 3.14 -14.16 2.85
CA LYS A 29 3.77 -14.75 1.67
C LYS A 29 2.92 -14.49 0.42
N ASN A 30 1.61 -14.70 0.53
CA ASN A 30 0.67 -14.48 -0.57
C ASN A 30 0.48 -12.98 -0.88
N GLN A 31 0.56 -12.09 0.12
CA GLN A 31 0.56 -10.65 -0.13
C GLN A 31 1.76 -10.24 -1.00
N LEU A 32 2.97 -10.68 -0.65
CA LEU A 32 4.18 -10.39 -1.43
C LEU A 32 4.06 -10.90 -2.87
N MET A 33 3.61 -12.14 -3.07
CA MET A 33 3.38 -12.68 -4.41
C MET A 33 2.42 -11.81 -5.23
N VAL A 34 1.34 -11.31 -4.62
CA VAL A 34 0.38 -10.43 -5.31
C VAL A 34 1.02 -9.09 -5.70
N LEU A 35 1.81 -8.47 -4.82
CA LEU A 35 2.51 -7.22 -5.11
C LEU A 35 3.55 -7.39 -6.24
N GLU A 36 4.28 -8.51 -6.24
CA GLU A 36 5.20 -8.86 -7.32
C GLU A 36 4.47 -9.00 -8.66
N GLN A 37 3.29 -9.63 -8.67
CA GLN A 37 2.48 -9.74 -9.90
C GLN A 37 1.98 -8.38 -10.39
N ILE A 38 1.56 -7.50 -9.48
CA ILE A 38 1.15 -6.13 -9.82
C ILE A 38 2.31 -5.36 -10.47
N SER A 39 3.50 -5.43 -9.87
CA SER A 39 4.72 -4.82 -10.40
C SER A 39 5.10 -5.40 -11.77
N TYR A 40 5.02 -6.72 -11.92
CA TYR A 40 5.24 -7.41 -13.19
C TYR A 40 4.29 -6.93 -14.28
N LEU A 41 2.98 -6.81 -14.00
CA LEU A 41 1.99 -6.32 -14.96
C LEU A 41 2.29 -4.87 -15.38
N SER A 42 2.61 -4.01 -14.44
CA SER A 42 3.04 -2.64 -14.74
C SER A 42 4.26 -2.63 -15.67
N SER A 43 5.27 -3.47 -15.38
CA SER A 43 6.48 -3.60 -16.23
C SER A 43 6.19 -4.10 -17.65
N LYS A 44 5.06 -4.78 -17.86
CA LYS A 44 4.60 -5.25 -19.19
C LYS A 44 3.79 -4.20 -19.95
N GLY A 45 3.66 -2.98 -19.42
CA GLY A 45 2.97 -1.86 -20.06
C GLY A 45 1.48 -1.78 -19.76
N PHE A 46 0.97 -2.57 -18.81
CA PHE A 46 -0.40 -2.42 -18.33
C PHE A 46 -0.49 -1.18 -17.43
N THR A 47 -1.54 -0.37 -17.59
CA THR A 47 -1.90 0.62 -16.57
C THR A 47 -2.56 -0.13 -15.41
N VAL A 48 -1.96 -0.09 -14.23
CA VAL A 48 -2.49 -0.75 -13.03
C VAL A 48 -2.87 0.29 -11.99
N ILE A 49 -4.09 0.19 -11.47
CA ILE A 49 -4.60 0.98 -10.36
C ILE A 49 -4.94 0.01 -9.24
N THR A 50 -4.47 0.27 -8.02
CA THR A 50 -4.78 -0.55 -6.85
C THR A 50 -5.19 0.33 -5.68
N THR A 51 -6.16 -0.13 -4.89
CA THR A 51 -6.47 0.42 -3.56
C THR A 51 -5.71 -0.39 -2.50
N THR A 52 -5.30 0.26 -1.41
CA THR A 52 -4.69 -0.41 -0.25
C THR A 52 -4.89 0.42 1.00
N HIS A 53 -5.07 -0.25 2.14
CA HIS A 53 -5.04 0.36 3.47
C HIS A 53 -3.63 0.33 4.10
N ASN A 54 -2.65 -0.27 3.42
CA ASN A 54 -1.27 -0.40 3.89
C ASN A 54 -0.34 0.52 3.06
N PRO A 55 0.18 1.62 3.64
CA PRO A 55 1.02 2.56 2.91
C PRO A 55 2.37 1.95 2.50
N GLY A 56 2.88 0.96 3.23
CA GLY A 56 4.10 0.24 2.86
C GLY A 56 3.99 -0.45 1.51
N GLN A 57 2.81 -0.98 1.16
CA GLN A 57 2.59 -1.61 -0.15
C GLN A 57 2.66 -0.59 -1.29
N ALA A 58 2.13 0.61 -1.08
CA ALA A 58 2.20 1.68 -2.07
C ALA A 58 3.64 2.16 -2.31
N VAL A 59 4.46 2.20 -1.26
CA VAL A 59 5.89 2.47 -1.36
C VAL A 59 6.63 1.34 -2.09
N GLU A 60 6.35 0.09 -1.76
CA GLU A 60 6.99 -1.09 -2.36
C GLU A 60 6.69 -1.23 -3.86
N LEU A 61 5.49 -0.85 -4.29
CA LEU A 61 5.11 -0.81 -5.71
C LEU A 61 5.79 0.34 -6.49
N ASN A 62 6.46 1.27 -5.80
CA ASN A 62 7.18 2.41 -6.38
C ASN A 62 6.36 3.20 -7.42
N GLY A 63 5.06 3.34 -7.16
CA GLY A 63 4.09 3.98 -8.06
C GLY A 63 3.76 5.42 -7.66
N LYS A 64 2.73 5.96 -8.32
CA LYS A 64 2.05 7.18 -7.88
C LYS A 64 0.90 6.83 -6.95
N VAL A 65 0.64 7.69 -5.98
CA VAL A 65 -0.45 7.54 -5.01
C VAL A 65 -1.40 8.73 -5.10
N LEU A 66 -2.68 8.45 -4.94
CA LEU A 66 -3.73 9.44 -4.68
C LEU A 66 -4.20 9.22 -3.24
N MET A 67 -4.05 10.24 -2.40
CA MET A 67 -4.43 10.19 -1.00
C MET A 67 -5.51 11.23 -0.71
N PHE A 68 -6.52 10.83 0.06
CA PHE A 68 -7.56 11.72 0.57
C PHE A 68 -7.23 12.08 2.01
N LEU A 69 -6.94 13.35 2.27
CA LEU A 69 -6.56 13.89 3.58
C LEU A 69 -7.57 14.94 3.98
N ASN A 70 -8.39 14.73 5.01
CA ASN A 70 -9.30 15.75 5.57
C ASN A 70 -10.09 16.58 4.52
N GLY A 71 -10.63 15.94 3.49
CA GLY A 71 -11.41 16.60 2.43
C GLY A 71 -10.59 17.22 1.28
N ARG A 72 -9.25 17.15 1.31
CA ARG A 72 -8.36 17.46 0.17
C ARG A 72 -7.77 16.19 -0.44
N GLN A 73 -7.32 16.30 -1.68
CA GLN A 73 -6.66 15.23 -2.44
C GLN A 73 -5.20 15.59 -2.69
N VAL A 74 -4.30 14.62 -2.56
CA VAL A 74 -2.87 14.76 -2.87
C VAL A 74 -2.48 13.65 -3.84
N PHE A 75 -1.81 14.02 -4.95
CA PHE A 75 -1.40 13.07 -5.99
C PHE A 75 0.06 13.29 -6.41
N GLY A 76 0.81 12.21 -6.60
CA GLY A 76 2.25 12.26 -6.86
C GLY A 76 2.95 10.94 -6.53
N ASP A 77 4.28 10.95 -6.53
CA ASP A 77 5.05 9.73 -6.27
C ASP A 77 4.87 9.26 -4.81
N ALA A 78 4.72 7.95 -4.63
CA ALA A 78 4.51 7.32 -3.32
C ALA A 78 5.55 7.79 -2.29
N LYS A 79 6.83 7.80 -2.67
CA LYS A 79 7.96 8.24 -1.84
C LYS A 79 7.87 9.69 -1.34
N ASN A 80 7.16 10.56 -2.05
CA ASN A 80 7.04 11.99 -1.71
C ASN A 80 5.77 12.26 -0.90
N ILE A 81 4.72 11.46 -1.08
CA ILE A 81 3.42 11.66 -0.43
C ILE A 81 3.31 10.84 0.84
N ILE A 82 3.90 9.65 0.90
CA ILE A 82 3.87 8.78 2.08
C ILE A 82 4.98 9.25 3.01
N THR A 83 4.60 10.11 3.95
CA THR A 83 5.48 10.75 4.93
C THR A 83 4.89 10.57 6.33
N GLU A 84 5.70 10.75 7.38
CA GLU A 84 5.19 10.67 8.76
C GLU A 84 4.05 11.65 9.02
N GLU A 85 4.13 12.85 8.44
CA GLU A 85 3.10 13.90 8.57
C GLU A 85 1.78 13.46 7.93
N THR A 86 1.80 13.08 6.66
CA THR A 86 0.60 12.67 5.92
C THR A 86 -0.03 11.40 6.48
N LEU A 87 0.79 10.44 6.93
CA LEU A 87 0.30 9.23 7.60
C LEU A 87 -0.25 9.52 8.99
N SER A 88 0.34 10.46 9.73
CA SER A 88 -0.21 10.85 11.02
C SER A 88 -1.54 11.58 10.86
N GLU A 89 -1.68 12.40 9.82
CA GLU A 89 -2.93 13.08 9.49
C GLU A 89 -4.03 12.10 9.08
N ILE A 90 -3.74 11.13 8.20
CA ILE A 90 -4.76 10.19 7.69
C ILE A 90 -5.25 9.21 8.75
N TYR A 91 -4.35 8.71 9.61
CA TYR A 91 -4.70 7.71 10.62
C TYR A 91 -5.03 8.31 11.99
N GLY A 92 -4.75 9.59 12.23
CA GLY A 92 -4.93 10.24 13.53
C GLY A 92 -4.03 9.65 14.64
N LEU A 93 -2.90 9.05 14.25
CA LEU A 93 -1.93 8.41 15.13
C LEU A 93 -0.55 9.01 14.88
N LYS A 94 0.32 9.00 15.90
CA LYS A 94 1.71 9.38 15.64
C LYS A 94 2.37 8.27 14.84
N THR A 95 2.96 8.64 13.71
CA THR A 95 3.57 7.71 12.77
C THR A 95 5.06 7.97 12.67
N VAL A 96 5.85 6.89 12.64
CA VAL A 96 7.28 6.93 12.33
C VAL A 96 7.54 6.03 11.12
N ILE A 97 8.33 6.52 10.17
CA ILE A 97 8.80 5.73 9.03
C ILE A 97 10.27 5.43 9.27
N THR A 98 10.62 4.16 9.31
CA THR A 98 12.00 3.70 9.50
C THR A 98 12.38 2.73 8.40
N GLU A 99 13.67 2.67 8.08
CA GLU A 99 14.22 1.65 7.19
C GLU A 99 14.69 0.45 8.02
N VAL A 100 14.32 -0.76 7.60
CA VAL A 100 14.81 -2.02 8.17
C VAL A 100 15.23 -2.90 6.99
N ASP A 101 16.49 -3.30 6.94
CA ASP A 101 17.08 -4.09 5.85
C ASP A 101 16.78 -3.54 4.43
N GLY A 102 16.89 -2.22 4.24
CA GLY A 102 16.60 -1.59 2.94
C GLY A 102 15.11 -1.39 2.64
N ARG A 103 14.22 -1.73 3.58
CA ARG A 103 12.76 -1.64 3.39
C ARG A 103 12.15 -0.60 4.32
N LEU A 104 11.37 0.31 3.74
CA LEU A 104 10.60 1.28 4.51
C LEU A 104 9.47 0.57 5.26
N THR A 105 9.46 0.74 6.58
CA THR A 105 8.47 0.20 7.50
C THR A 105 7.83 1.35 8.27
N THR A 106 6.52 1.25 8.47
CA THR A 106 5.75 2.25 9.20
C THR A 106 5.36 1.73 10.58
N VAL A 107 5.64 2.52 11.62
CA VAL A 107 5.24 2.24 12.99
C VAL A 107 4.18 3.26 13.41
N PHE A 108 3.00 2.77 13.81
CA PHE A 108 1.92 3.59 14.34
C PHE A 108 1.85 3.43 15.85
N TYR A 109 1.79 4.54 16.59
CA TYR A 109 1.58 4.49 18.04
C TYR A 109 0.68 5.63 18.53
N ASN A 110 -0.05 5.34 19.59
CA ASN A 110 -0.88 6.33 20.26
C ASN A 110 -0.08 6.97 21.40
N PRO A 111 0.27 8.26 21.33
CA PRO A 111 1.08 8.92 22.36
C PRO A 111 0.39 8.96 23.74
N ASN A 112 -0.94 8.81 23.79
CA ASN A 112 -1.73 8.84 25.02
C ASN A 112 -1.94 7.44 25.65
N LYS A 113 -1.49 6.35 25.00
CA LYS A 113 -1.46 5.02 25.63
C LYS A 113 -0.18 4.88 26.45
N THR A 114 -0.21 5.36 27.69
CA THR A 114 0.76 4.95 28.71
C THR A 114 0.70 3.43 28.80
N HIS A 115 1.75 2.74 28.37
CA HIS A 115 1.85 1.30 28.55
C HIS A 115 1.95 1.03 30.05
N LYS A 116 0.83 0.78 30.71
CA LYS A 116 0.86 -0.07 31.91
C LYS A 116 1.26 -1.44 31.41
N LEU A 117 2.57 -1.73 31.48
CA LEU A 117 3.10 -3.08 31.45
C LEU A 117 2.38 -3.85 32.56
N ILE A 118 1.39 -4.64 32.17
CA ILE A 118 0.84 -5.67 33.04
C ILE A 118 1.80 -6.84 32.86
N PHE A 119 2.72 -7.00 33.82
CA PHE A 119 3.44 -8.26 34.03
C PHE A 119 2.46 -9.32 34.54
#